data_AF-A0A0C9T8D8-F1
#
_entry.id   AF-A0A0C9T8D8-F1
#
_cell.length_a   1.000
_cell.length_b   1.000
_cell.length_c   1.000
_cell.angle_alpha   90.00
_cell.angle_beta   90.00
_cell.angle_gamma   90.00
#
_symmetry.space_group_name_H-M   'P 1'
#
loop_
_entity.id
_entity.type
_entity.pdbx_description
1 polymer ?
#
loop_
_entity_poly.entity_id
_entity_poly.type
_entity_poly.pdbx_seq_one_letter_code
_entity_poly.pdbx_strand_id
1 'polypeptide(L)'
;AVLTRWTAHYLAYRHLLQLRQTLFAIVAADEIRSADRKKIITGDAKAKAKATKMTELIKDTLFWYEITWIKVHLEPLAFAANVTQATICTVDTVLLTFGFLVMQYKSMSEPEDTKAVSAIIQSIERRWAKCDQEILIAAVVINPFYKTTVELALIAACTAFITACYYLR
;
A
#
# COMPACT_ATOMS: atom_id res chain seq x y z
N ALA A 1 -10.43 -14.46 -2.14
CA ALA A 1 -9.46 -13.79 -1.24
C ALA A 1 -10.21 -12.70 -0.47
N VAL A 2 -10.13 -12.67 0.86
CA VAL A 2 -10.88 -11.71 1.67
C VAL A 2 -10.23 -10.32 1.54
N LEU A 3 -10.94 -9.36 0.92
CA LEU A 3 -10.50 -7.97 0.68
C LEU A 3 -10.00 -7.27 1.95
N THR A 4 -10.48 -7.67 3.13
CA THR A 4 -10.16 -7.03 4.41
C THR A 4 -8.73 -7.26 4.89
N ARG A 5 -8.04 -8.32 4.43
CA ARG A 5 -6.75 -8.69 5.02
C ARG A 5 -5.66 -7.66 4.73
N TRP A 6 -5.53 -7.18 3.50
CA TRP A 6 -4.44 -6.28 3.13
C TRP A 6 -4.68 -4.84 3.59
N THR A 7 -5.92 -4.36 3.56
CA THR A 7 -6.27 -3.04 4.14
C THR A 7 -6.06 -3.04 5.66
N ALA A 8 -6.38 -4.13 6.36
CA ALA A 8 -6.07 -4.26 7.78
C ALA A 8 -4.56 -4.22 8.06
N HIS A 9 -3.75 -4.90 7.24
CA HIS A 9 -2.29 -4.81 7.35
C HIS A 9 -1.77 -3.39 7.09
N TYR A 10 -2.25 -2.71 6.05
CA TYR A 10 -1.90 -1.31 5.78
C TYR A 10 -2.24 -0.40 6.96
N LEU A 11 -3.45 -0.49 7.51
CA LEU A 11 -3.88 0.32 8.65
C LEU A 11 -3.04 0.03 9.90
N ALA A 12 -2.76 -1.23 10.17
CA ALA A 12 -1.92 -1.65 11.29
C ALA A 12 -0.49 -1.09 11.16
N TYR A 13 0.15 -1.23 9.99
CA TYR A 13 1.50 -0.72 9.76
C TYR A 13 1.55 0.81 9.79
N ARG A 14 0.57 1.48 9.17
CA ARG A 14 0.45 2.95 9.21
C ARG A 14 0.34 3.44 10.65
N HIS A 15 -0.52 2.82 11.46
CA HIS A 15 -0.67 3.20 12.86
C HIS A 15 0.57 2.89 13.70
N LEU A 16 1.20 1.73 13.47
CA LEU A 16 2.45 1.38 14.14
C LEU A 16 3.57 2.39 13.85
N LEU A 17 3.70 2.83 12.59
CA LEU A 17 4.66 3.87 12.20
C LEU A 17 4.38 5.22 12.86
N GLN A 18 3.10 5.61 13.01
CA GLN A 18 2.73 6.82 13.75
C GLN A 18 3.15 6.74 15.22
N LEU A 19 3.09 5.55 15.81
CA LEU A 19 3.47 5.32 17.20
C LEU A 19 4.97 5.14 17.41
N ARG A 20 5.79 5.07 16.36
CA ARG A 20 7.25 4.80 16.45
C ARG A 20 7.93 5.71 17.48
N GLN A 21 7.73 7.02 17.36
CA GLN A 21 8.41 7.98 18.24
C GLN A 21 7.93 7.85 19.69
N THR A 22 6.63 7.61 19.89
CA THR A 22 6.04 7.37 21.22
C THR A 22 6.60 6.10 21.85
N LEU A 23 6.66 5.00 21.09
CA LEU A 23 7.22 3.72 21.55
C LEU A 23 8.70 3.86 21.92
N PHE A 24 9.49 4.54 21.07
CA PHE A 24 10.89 4.81 21.34
C PHE A 24 11.09 5.65 22.60
N ALA A 25 10.30 6.72 22.77
CA ALA A 25 10.37 7.58 23.96
C ALA A 25 10.00 6.83 25.25
N ILE A 26 8.98 5.96 25.20
CA ILE A 26 8.57 5.13 26.35
C ILE A 26 9.69 4.17 26.74
N VAL A 27 10.30 3.49 25.76
CA VAL A 27 11.42 2.57 25.98
C VAL A 27 12.62 3.31 26.58
N ALA A 28 13.04 4.42 25.97
CA ALA A 28 14.17 5.20 26.45
C ALA A 28 13.94 5.75 27.86
N ALA A 29 12.73 6.23 28.15
CA ALA A 29 12.38 6.73 29.48
C ALA A 29 12.40 5.63 30.55
N ASP A 30 12.03 4.39 30.23
CA ASP A 30 12.07 3.28 31.17
C ASP A 30 13.50 2.76 31.42
N GLU A 31 14.41 2.92 30.46
CA GLU A 31 15.81 2.49 30.60
C GLU A 31 16.61 3.33 31.58
N ILE A 32 16.31 4.62 31.67
CA ILE A 32 16.96 5.57 32.59
C ILE A 32 16.43 5.39 34.03
N ARG A 33 15.30 4.69 34.22
CA ARG A 33 14.76 4.44 35.55
C ARG A 33 15.63 3.45 36.33
N SER A 34 15.70 3.70 37.63
CA SER A 34 16.22 2.76 38.64
C SER A 34 15.53 1.39 38.49
N ALA A 35 16.27 0.30 38.77
CA ALA A 35 15.79 -1.07 38.53
C ALA A 35 14.46 -1.40 39.22
N ASP A 36 14.23 -0.82 40.40
CA ASP A 36 12.99 -0.92 41.20
C ASP A 36 11.80 -0.17 40.59
N ARG A 37 12.04 0.77 39.66
CA ARG A 37 11.01 1.60 39.00
C ARG A 37 10.79 1.28 37.53
N LYS A 38 11.47 0.27 36.97
CA LYS A 38 11.22 -0.20 35.60
C LYS A 38 9.81 -0.75 35.46
N LYS A 39 9.11 -0.36 34.40
CA LYS A 39 7.70 -0.72 34.17
C LYS A 39 7.50 -1.61 32.95
N ILE A 40 8.47 -1.68 32.02
CA ILE A 40 8.32 -2.43 30.77
C ILE A 40 8.63 -3.92 30.96
N ILE A 41 9.80 -4.25 31.51
CA ILE A 41 10.25 -5.65 31.69
C ILE A 41 9.85 -6.11 33.09
N THR A 42 8.59 -6.53 33.26
CA THR A 42 8.02 -6.96 34.54
C THR A 42 7.30 -8.31 34.41
N GLY A 43 6.91 -8.91 35.54
CA GLY A 43 6.16 -10.17 35.57
C GLY A 43 7.02 -11.44 35.56
N ASP A 44 6.43 -12.53 35.06
CA ASP A 44 7.07 -13.85 35.00
C ASP A 44 8.17 -13.92 33.91
N ALA A 45 8.91 -15.04 33.88
CA ALA A 45 10.03 -15.21 32.94
C ALA A 45 9.60 -15.08 31.46
N LYS A 46 8.38 -15.52 31.12
CA LYS A 46 7.86 -15.46 29.76
C LYS A 46 7.49 -14.03 29.36
N ALA A 47 6.84 -13.29 30.25
CA ALA A 47 6.51 -11.89 30.07
C ALA A 47 7.77 -11.04 29.91
N LYS A 48 8.78 -11.29 30.76
CA LYS A 48 10.09 -10.63 30.66
C LYS A 48 10.77 -10.92 29.33
N ALA A 49 10.87 -12.18 28.90
CA ALA A 49 11.47 -12.54 27.62
C ALA A 49 10.76 -11.86 26.43
N LYS A 50 9.42 -11.82 26.46
CA LYS A 50 8.64 -11.13 25.42
C LYS A 50 8.88 -9.62 25.44
N ALA A 51 8.88 -8.99 26.60
CA ALA A 51 9.12 -7.56 26.75
C ALA A 51 10.52 -7.17 26.24
N THR A 52 11.56 -7.93 26.61
CA THR A 52 12.92 -7.75 26.11
C THR A 52 12.96 -7.79 24.58
N LYS A 53 12.37 -8.82 23.98
CA LYS A 53 12.31 -8.94 22.50
C LYS A 53 11.60 -7.75 21.85
N MET A 54 10.51 -7.27 22.44
CA MET A 54 9.77 -6.12 21.90
C MET A 54 10.56 -4.82 22.05
N THR A 55 11.27 -4.63 23.16
CA THR A 55 12.17 -3.50 23.38
C THR A 55 13.31 -3.48 22.37
N GLU A 56 13.91 -4.63 22.09
CA GLU A 56 14.93 -4.79 21.05
C GLU A 56 14.37 -4.44 19.67
N LEU A 57 13.18 -4.96 19.32
CA LEU A 57 12.52 -4.68 18.05
C LEU A 57 12.16 -3.19 17.87
N ILE A 58 11.70 -2.52 18.92
CA ILE A 58 11.39 -1.07 18.88
C ILE A 58 12.65 -0.25 18.58
N LYS A 59 13.82 -0.73 18.99
CA LYS A 59 15.11 -0.06 18.75
C LYS A 59 15.75 -0.42 17.41
N ASP A 60 15.29 -1.49 16.77
CA ASP A 60 15.83 -1.95 15.51
C ASP A 60 15.41 -1.03 14.35
N THR A 61 16.37 -0.31 13.78
CA THR A 61 16.14 0.57 12.63
C THR A 61 15.71 -0.22 11.39
N LEU A 62 16.21 -1.44 11.20
CA LEU A 62 15.89 -2.26 10.03
C LEU A 62 14.41 -2.69 10.06
N PHE A 63 13.92 -3.11 11.22
CA PHE A 63 12.50 -3.39 11.41
C PHE A 63 11.59 -2.23 10.97
N TRP A 64 11.91 -1.00 11.40
CA TRP A 64 11.11 0.18 11.01
C TRP A 64 11.22 0.51 9.54
N TYR A 65 12.39 0.30 8.94
CA TYR A 65 12.60 0.45 7.49
C TYR A 65 11.73 -0.53 6.71
N GLU A 66 11.76 -1.82 7.06
CA GLU A 66 10.95 -2.87 6.41
C GLU A 66 9.45 -2.60 6.52
N ILE A 67 8.96 -2.18 7.69
CA ILE A 67 7.54 -1.83 7.87
C ILE A 67 7.15 -0.61 7.02
N THR A 68 8.05 0.38 6.92
CA THR A 68 7.83 1.55 6.05
C THR A 68 7.75 1.13 4.59
N TRP A 69 8.66 0.26 4.15
CA TRP A 69 8.72 -0.27 2.81
C TRP A 69 7.44 -1.04 2.42
N ILE A 70 6.96 -1.93 3.31
CA ILE A 70 5.69 -2.64 3.12
C ILE A 70 4.50 -1.66 3.05
N LYS A 71 4.49 -0.63 3.91
CA LYS A 71 3.44 0.39 3.93
C LYS A 71 3.36 1.14 2.60
N VAL A 72 4.50 1.51 2.00
CA VAL A 72 4.57 2.17 0.68
C VAL A 72 3.95 1.28 -0.41
N HIS A 73 4.20 -0.03 -0.39
CA HIS A 73 3.64 -0.96 -1.37
C HIS A 73 2.14 -1.19 -1.20
N LEU A 74 1.62 -1.17 0.03
CA LEU A 74 0.20 -1.42 0.30
C LEU A 74 -0.68 -0.17 0.14
N GLU A 75 -0.11 1.02 0.26
CA GLU A 75 -0.85 2.29 0.23
C GLU A 75 -1.66 2.51 -1.07
N PRO A 76 -1.11 2.29 -2.28
CA PRO A 76 -1.87 2.46 -3.52
C PRO A 76 -3.05 1.49 -3.60
N LEU A 77 -2.89 0.25 -3.13
CA LEU A 77 -3.96 -0.76 -3.10
C LEU A 77 -5.04 -0.40 -2.08
N ALA A 78 -4.66 0.10 -0.90
CA ALA A 78 -5.61 0.55 0.10
C ALA A 78 -6.44 1.75 -0.42
N PHE A 79 -5.80 2.69 -1.11
CA PHE A 79 -6.47 3.79 -1.79
C PHE A 79 -7.46 3.30 -2.85
N ALA A 80 -7.01 2.42 -3.76
CA ALA A 80 -7.85 1.84 -4.80
C ALA A 80 -9.05 1.08 -4.23
N ALA A 81 -8.85 0.30 -3.16
CA ALA A 81 -9.92 -0.40 -2.48
C ALA A 81 -10.94 0.57 -1.87
N ASN A 82 -10.48 1.65 -1.24
CA ASN A 82 -11.37 2.67 -0.67
C ASN A 82 -12.19 3.39 -1.75
N VAL A 83 -11.57 3.75 -2.88
CA VAL A 83 -12.25 4.38 -4.02
C VAL A 83 -13.28 3.45 -4.64
N THR A 84 -12.93 2.19 -4.89
CA THR A 84 -13.81 1.22 -5.57
C THR A 84 -14.92 0.67 -4.66
N GLN A 85 -14.76 0.76 -3.34
CA GLN A 85 -15.81 0.40 -2.37
C GLN A 85 -16.70 1.60 -1.98
N ALA A 86 -16.37 2.82 -2.43
CA ALA A 86 -17.20 3.98 -2.18
C ALA A 86 -18.55 3.85 -2.88
N THR A 87 -19.62 4.30 -2.22
CA THR A 87 -20.98 4.29 -2.79
C THR A 87 -21.13 5.14 -4.05
N ILE A 88 -20.23 6.11 -4.23
CA ILE A 88 -20.17 7.01 -5.39
C ILE A 88 -19.27 6.47 -6.51
N CYS A 89 -18.75 5.24 -6.40
CA CYS A 89 -17.86 4.68 -7.41
C CYS A 89 -18.61 4.49 -8.74
N THR A 90 -18.08 5.12 -9.79
CA THR A 90 -18.58 4.99 -11.16
C THR A 90 -17.66 4.10 -12.00
N VAL A 91 -18.19 3.60 -13.12
CA VAL A 91 -17.46 2.69 -14.03
C VAL A 91 -16.17 3.32 -14.57
N ASP A 92 -16.20 4.61 -14.92
CA ASP A 92 -15.03 5.37 -15.33
C ASP A 92 -14.01 5.53 -14.20
N THR A 93 -14.46 5.73 -12.95
CA THR A 93 -13.59 5.77 -11.77
C THR A 93 -12.83 4.44 -11.58
N VAL A 94 -13.45 3.30 -11.91
CA VAL A 94 -12.78 1.98 -11.85
C VAL A 94 -11.60 1.91 -12.84
N LEU A 95 -11.80 2.34 -14.09
CA LEU A 95 -10.72 2.33 -15.10
C LEU A 95 -9.58 3.29 -14.71
N LEU A 96 -9.93 4.48 -14.21
CA LEU A 96 -8.93 5.43 -13.71
C LEU A 96 -8.15 4.89 -12.51
N THR A 97 -8.81 4.12 -11.64
CA THR A 97 -8.14 3.47 -10.51
C THR A 97 -7.12 2.42 -10.98
N PHE A 98 -7.44 1.65 -12.02
CA PHE A 98 -6.48 0.75 -12.66
C PHE A 98 -5.26 1.50 -13.22
N GLY A 99 -5.51 2.57 -13.96
CA GLY A 99 -4.45 3.43 -14.51
C GLY A 99 -3.55 4.01 -13.42
N PHE A 100 -4.16 4.57 -12.36
CA PHE A 100 -3.47 5.09 -11.19
C PHE A 100 -2.53 4.05 -10.56
N LEU A 101 -3.02 2.84 -10.32
CA LEU A 101 -2.20 1.78 -9.71
C LEU A 101 -0.98 1.45 -10.57
N VAL A 102 -1.16 1.27 -11.88
CA VAL A 102 -0.05 0.95 -12.79
C VAL A 102 0.97 2.09 -12.82
N MET A 103 0.52 3.35 -12.91
CA MET A 103 1.40 4.51 -12.87
C MET A 103 2.20 4.57 -11.56
N GLN A 104 1.52 4.39 -10.43
CA GLN A 104 2.15 4.44 -9.11
C GLN A 104 3.21 3.35 -8.96
N TYR A 105 2.92 2.10 -9.35
CA TYR A 105 3.90 1.02 -9.25
C TYR A 105 5.03 1.13 -10.26
N LYS A 106 4.79 1.67 -11.46
CA LYS A 106 5.86 1.93 -12.44
C LYS A 106 6.80 3.07 -12.01
N SER A 107 6.34 3.98 -11.16
CA SER A 107 7.19 5.03 -10.58
C SER A 107 8.10 4.52 -9.44
N MET A 108 7.85 3.30 -8.92
CA MET A 108 8.73 2.66 -7.93
C MET A 108 9.93 2.04 -8.64
N SER A 109 11.06 2.74 -8.62
CA SER A 109 12.28 2.39 -9.37
C SER A 109 13.39 1.76 -8.52
N GLU A 110 13.18 1.58 -7.21
CA GLU A 110 14.21 1.00 -6.36
C GLU A 110 14.44 -0.47 -6.75
N PRO A 111 15.69 -0.93 -6.82
CA PRO A 111 16.00 -2.31 -7.21
C PRO A 111 15.27 -3.36 -6.36
N GLU A 112 15.10 -3.06 -5.06
CA GLU A 112 14.40 -3.88 -4.08
C GLU A 112 12.91 -4.07 -4.40
N ASP A 113 12.28 -3.08 -5.06
CA ASP A 113 10.85 -3.07 -5.38
C ASP A 113 10.54 -3.97 -6.59
N THR A 114 11.50 -4.19 -7.48
CA THR A 114 11.33 -4.81 -8.80
C THR A 114 10.46 -6.07 -8.76
N LYS A 115 10.74 -6.98 -7.81
CA LYS A 115 10.01 -8.25 -7.69
C LYS A 115 8.58 -8.05 -7.22
N ALA A 116 8.37 -7.19 -6.22
CA ALA A 116 7.06 -6.89 -5.66
C ALA A 116 6.19 -6.15 -6.69
N VAL A 117 6.75 -5.09 -7.30
CA VAL A 117 6.12 -4.29 -8.36
C VAL A 117 5.71 -5.16 -9.54
N SER A 118 6.62 -6.02 -10.04
CA SER A 118 6.31 -6.92 -11.15
C SER A 118 5.14 -7.86 -10.81
N ALA A 119 5.15 -8.47 -9.62
CA ALA A 119 4.06 -9.35 -9.18
C ALA A 119 2.72 -8.61 -9.04
N ILE A 120 2.75 -7.36 -8.55
CA ILE A 120 1.56 -6.52 -8.41
C ILE A 120 1.01 -6.12 -9.79
N ILE A 121 1.86 -5.63 -10.70
CA ILE A 121 1.47 -5.27 -12.07
C ILE A 121 0.87 -6.48 -12.79
N GLN A 122 1.53 -7.65 -12.73
CA GLN A 122 0.98 -8.87 -13.32
C GLN A 122 -0.36 -9.29 -12.68
N SER A 123 -0.56 -9.02 -11.39
CA SER A 123 -1.86 -9.24 -10.75
C SER A 123 -2.93 -8.26 -11.24
N ILE A 124 -2.55 -7.02 -11.54
CA ILE A 124 -3.44 -5.99 -12.09
C ILE A 124 -3.85 -6.37 -13.50
N GLU A 125 -2.88 -6.69 -14.36
CA GLU A 125 -3.11 -7.11 -15.76
C GLU A 125 -4.01 -8.35 -15.84
N ARG A 126 -3.79 -9.35 -14.97
CA ARG A 126 -4.67 -10.52 -14.90
C ARG A 126 -6.11 -10.21 -14.50
N ARG A 127 -6.33 -9.15 -13.70
CA ARG A 127 -7.69 -8.69 -13.36
C ARG A 127 -8.30 -7.92 -14.53
N TRP A 128 -7.53 -7.02 -15.14
CA TRP A 128 -7.93 -6.29 -16.33
C TRP A 128 -8.36 -7.21 -17.47
N ALA A 129 -7.60 -8.27 -17.74
CA ALA A 129 -7.92 -9.27 -18.77
C ALA A 129 -9.24 -10.01 -18.56
N LYS A 130 -9.82 -9.97 -17.35
CA LYS A 130 -11.08 -10.62 -16.98
C LYS A 130 -12.26 -9.66 -16.83
N CYS A 131 -12.02 -8.36 -16.92
CA CYS A 131 -13.07 -7.35 -16.82
C CYS A 131 -13.73 -7.10 -18.18
N ASP A 132 -14.96 -6.56 -18.18
CA ASP A 132 -15.62 -6.07 -19.39
C ASP A 132 -14.95 -4.77 -19.86
N GLN A 133 -13.83 -4.93 -20.57
CA GLN A 133 -12.94 -3.84 -20.95
C GLN A 133 -13.66 -2.80 -21.82
N GLU A 134 -14.54 -3.22 -22.74
CA GLU A 134 -15.23 -2.29 -23.63
C GLU A 134 -16.13 -1.32 -22.84
N ILE A 135 -16.79 -1.80 -21.78
CA ILE A 135 -17.68 -0.99 -20.94
C ILE A 135 -16.86 0.02 -20.13
N LEU A 136 -15.74 -0.41 -19.55
CA LEU A 136 -14.83 0.45 -18.79
C LEU A 136 -14.24 1.55 -19.69
N ILE A 137 -13.81 1.21 -20.90
CA ILE A 137 -13.28 2.17 -21.88
C ILE A 137 -14.37 3.12 -22.35
N ALA A 138 -15.56 2.63 -22.70
CA ALA A 138 -16.67 3.46 -23.15
C ALA A 138 -17.10 4.48 -22.09
N ALA A 139 -17.15 4.09 -20.81
CA ALA A 139 -17.49 4.99 -19.72
C ALA A 139 -16.54 6.19 -19.63
N VAL A 140 -15.23 5.97 -19.76
CA VAL A 140 -14.23 7.05 -19.77
C VAL A 140 -14.34 7.91 -21.04
N VAL A 141 -14.49 7.28 -22.20
CA VAL A 141 -14.57 7.98 -23.50
C VAL A 141 -15.81 8.88 -23.57
N ILE A 142 -16.94 8.46 -23.01
CA ILE A 142 -18.19 9.23 -23.06
C ILE A 142 -18.19 10.36 -22.02
N ASN A 143 -17.45 10.23 -20.91
CA ASN A 143 -17.44 11.20 -19.82
C ASN A 143 -16.95 12.60 -20.30
N PRO A 144 -17.79 13.65 -20.23
CA PRO A 144 -17.45 14.98 -20.72
C PRO A 144 -16.33 15.67 -19.94
N PHE A 145 -16.08 15.28 -18.69
CA PHE A 145 -15.02 15.85 -17.87
C PHE A 145 -13.63 15.40 -18.31
N TYR A 146 -13.51 14.19 -18.89
CA TYR A 146 -12.23 13.74 -19.41
C TYR A 146 -11.98 14.28 -20.82
N LYS A 147 -13.02 14.48 -21.64
CA LYS A 147 -12.93 15.00 -23.01
C LYS A 147 -12.22 16.35 -23.16
N THR A 148 -12.22 17.21 -22.15
CA THR A 148 -11.60 18.55 -22.19
C THR A 148 -10.18 18.61 -21.61
N THR A 149 -9.68 17.53 -21.00
CA THR A 149 -8.34 17.48 -20.37
C THR A 149 -7.49 16.36 -20.96
N VAL A 150 -7.79 15.91 -22.18
CA VAL A 150 -6.99 14.90 -22.88
C VAL A 150 -5.83 15.52 -23.65
N GLU A 151 -5.01 16.32 -22.98
CA GLU A 151 -3.67 16.61 -23.47
C GLU A 151 -2.76 15.43 -23.10
N LEU A 152 -2.58 14.53 -24.06
CA LEU A 152 -1.45 13.59 -24.27
C LEU A 152 -1.09 12.59 -23.16
N ALA A 153 -1.09 12.92 -21.87
CA ALA A 153 -0.62 12.05 -20.79
C ALA A 153 -1.63 10.95 -20.42
N LEU A 154 -2.94 11.26 -20.38
CA LEU A 154 -3.97 10.26 -20.06
C LEU A 154 -4.26 9.35 -21.26
N ILE A 155 -4.21 9.89 -22.50
CA ILE A 155 -4.21 9.06 -23.71
C ILE A 155 -2.94 8.22 -23.73
N ALA A 156 -1.75 8.73 -23.41
CA ALA A 156 -0.54 7.91 -23.36
C ALA A 156 -0.61 6.83 -22.28
N ALA A 157 -1.23 7.10 -21.12
CA ALA A 157 -1.42 6.08 -20.08
C ALA A 157 -2.48 5.05 -20.47
N CYS A 158 -3.63 5.48 -21.02
CA CYS A 158 -4.67 4.59 -21.52
C CYS A 158 -4.24 3.84 -22.78
N THR A 159 -3.50 4.45 -23.71
CA THR A 159 -2.93 3.79 -24.88
C THR A 159 -1.72 2.97 -24.51
N ALA A 160 -0.87 3.33 -23.55
CA ALA A 160 0.18 2.42 -23.06
C ALA A 160 -0.43 1.23 -22.31
N PHE A 161 -1.55 1.42 -21.60
CA PHE A 161 -2.29 0.33 -20.97
C PHE A 161 -3.02 -0.54 -21.99
N ILE A 162 -3.71 0.06 -22.96
CA ILE A 162 -4.38 -0.62 -24.07
C ILE A 162 -3.34 -1.32 -24.96
N THR A 163 -2.24 -0.67 -25.34
CA THR A 163 -1.16 -1.23 -26.18
C THR A 163 -0.37 -2.29 -25.45
N ALA A 164 0.00 -2.09 -24.18
CA ALA A 164 0.66 -3.14 -23.39
C ALA A 164 -0.25 -4.36 -23.19
N CYS A 165 -1.57 -4.16 -23.03
CA CYS A 165 -2.50 -5.27 -22.85
C CYS A 165 -2.96 -5.92 -24.17
N TYR A 166 -3.00 -5.19 -25.30
CA TYR A 166 -3.37 -5.72 -26.61
C TYR A 166 -2.22 -6.41 -27.35
N TYR A 167 -0.96 -5.98 -27.17
CA TYR A 167 0.21 -6.59 -27.84
C TYR A 167 0.87 -7.75 -27.07
N LEU A 168 0.37 -8.10 -25.89
CA LEU A 168 0.78 -9.28 -25.11
C LEU A 168 -0.18 -10.47 -25.30
N ARG A 169 -1.03 -10.44 -26.33
CA ARG A 169 -1.79 -11.61 -26.83
C ARG A 169 -1.10 -12.23 -28.03
#